data_AF-A0A8R2A6U4-F1
#
_entry.id   AF-A0A8R2A6U4-F1
#
_cell.length_a   1.000
_cell.length_b   1.000
_cell.length_c   1.000
_cell.angle_alpha   90.00
_cell.angle_beta   90.00
_cell.angle_gamma   90.00
#
_symmetry.space_group_name_H-M   'P 1'
#
loop_
_entity.id
_entity.type
_entity.pdbx_description
1 polymer ?
#
loop_
_entity_poly.entity_id
_entity_poly.type
_entity_poly.pdbx_seq_one_letter_code
_entity_poly.pdbx_strand_id
1 'polypeptide(L)'
;MRLTWSHKRYCRQRAQHSRTNSSSANTTSTRVFRTRQMNGIRALMTLILMITANSVRSWTCPSDCICLSHTQILCNSGHLTFVPLRDLPKTVEHLSMTKNNLTYLPTDAFTGLRHLRKLTLDTNGIRRVDRFAFRGLGRLRELSIQHTPLESLEKFSFAGLQNVTAILLGYNQISVIHEFAFAGTANIRLILLNNNPLHTVSANAFSGLTNVEHLILPSGIQQLQPDAFNGLDSVGLLKLSFMDLTSLKPHTFRGLSHVHVLSIQDSDLGVIRADAFTGLAHVGSLNLLNNKIDAVQSLTVARENRIRHFRFNGNHVLDSPRRGTFSGLASAASDGFTVVGNHFPCDCHLFRFLDGHPFGNASRDLFTGKNYCISPLELNGQPVAVVDPAVVDKCLQTSVAAPPRTQAGVTTTAVLVAAVVLTSTGSFLHDLAM
;
A
#
# COMPACT_ATOMS: atom_id res chain seq x y z
N MET A 1 -13.65 50.06 6.70
CA MET A 1 -12.82 50.55 5.58
C MET A 1 -13.47 50.03 4.29
N ARG A 2 -14.33 50.72 3.51
CA ARG A 2 -14.16 51.98 2.72
C ARG A 2 -12.79 51.97 2.00
N LEU A 3 -12.61 52.03 0.67
CA LEU A 3 -13.37 52.57 -0.49
C LEU A 3 -12.76 51.96 -1.80
N THR A 4 -13.55 51.41 -2.74
CA THR A 4 -13.92 51.90 -4.12
C THR A 4 -12.82 52.35 -5.11
N TRP A 5 -12.81 51.67 -6.28
CA TRP A 5 -12.70 52.12 -7.69
C TRP A 5 -12.03 53.47 -8.06
N SER A 6 -11.16 53.49 -9.09
CA SER A 6 -11.53 53.96 -10.46
C SER A 6 -10.39 53.93 -11.50
N HIS A 7 -10.84 53.87 -12.76
CA HIS A 7 -10.18 54.01 -14.07
C HIS A 7 -9.22 55.20 -14.29
N LYS A 8 -8.29 55.05 -15.26
CA LYS A 8 -8.19 55.95 -16.44
C LYS A 8 -7.28 55.41 -17.56
N ARG A 9 -7.74 55.61 -18.80
CA ARG A 9 -7.05 55.38 -20.08
C ARG A 9 -6.34 56.67 -20.57
N TYR A 10 -5.51 56.46 -21.61
CA TYR A 10 -5.09 57.36 -22.70
C TYR A 10 -3.87 58.28 -22.49
N CYS A 11 -2.85 58.09 -23.33
CA CYS A 11 -2.43 59.12 -24.29
C CYS A 11 -1.66 58.53 -25.49
N ARG A 12 -2.04 58.99 -26.69
CA ARG A 12 -1.34 58.89 -27.99
C ARG A 12 -0.22 59.93 -28.01
N GLN A 13 0.86 59.70 -28.75
CA GLN A 13 1.28 60.62 -29.83
C GLN A 13 2.36 60.03 -30.75
N ARG A 14 2.39 60.62 -31.94
CA ARG A 14 3.01 60.22 -33.21
C ARG A 14 4.12 61.25 -33.47
N ALA A 15 5.24 60.86 -34.06
CA ALA A 15 6.13 61.79 -34.74
C ALA A 15 6.75 61.12 -35.98
N GLN A 16 6.54 61.77 -37.11
CA GLN A 16 7.13 61.49 -38.41
C GLN A 16 8.49 62.20 -38.52
N HIS A 17 9.44 61.61 -39.24
CA HIS A 17 10.34 62.39 -40.08
C HIS A 17 10.66 61.63 -41.38
N SER A 18 11.03 62.42 -42.38
CA SER A 18 10.71 62.28 -43.78
C SER A 18 11.96 62.37 -44.65
N ARG A 19 11.92 61.71 -45.82
CA ARG A 19 12.56 62.11 -47.11
C ARG A 19 14.11 62.09 -47.11
N THR A 20 14.86 61.79 -48.16
CA THR A 20 14.69 61.65 -49.62
C THR A 20 16.07 61.23 -50.16
N ASN A 21 16.19 60.34 -51.14
CA ASN A 21 16.70 60.68 -52.48
C ASN A 21 16.88 59.45 -53.40
N SER A 22 16.67 59.76 -54.66
CA SER A 22 16.50 58.93 -55.85
C SER A 22 17.76 58.81 -56.70
N SER A 23 17.71 57.87 -57.67
CA SER A 23 18.37 57.78 -59.00
C SER A 23 19.13 56.44 -59.15
N SER A 24 18.69 55.44 -59.93
CA SER A 24 18.45 55.30 -61.38
C SER A 24 19.72 55.27 -62.24
N ALA A 25 20.05 54.10 -62.82
CA ALA A 25 20.33 53.95 -64.26
C ALA A 25 20.67 52.48 -64.63
N ASN A 26 20.11 52.06 -65.76
CA ASN A 26 20.23 50.79 -66.46
C ASN A 26 21.60 50.56 -67.09
N THR A 27 21.94 49.29 -67.40
CA THR A 27 22.46 48.91 -68.72
C THR A 27 22.32 47.39 -68.99
N THR A 28 22.04 47.08 -70.25
CA THR A 28 21.61 45.80 -70.82
C THR A 28 22.71 45.06 -71.59
N SER A 29 22.49 43.74 -71.80
CA SER A 29 23.01 42.86 -72.88
C SER A 29 24.46 42.34 -72.76
N THR A 30 24.83 41.10 -73.09
CA THR A 30 24.22 39.90 -73.71
C THR A 30 25.13 38.70 -73.41
N ARG A 31 24.60 37.46 -73.30
CA ARG A 31 24.95 36.33 -74.18
C ARG A 31 24.23 35.04 -73.77
N VAL A 32 23.83 34.34 -74.83
CA VAL A 32 23.01 33.14 -74.91
C VAL A 32 23.87 31.90 -74.65
N PHE A 33 23.40 31.00 -73.77
CA PHE A 33 23.67 29.58 -73.87
C PHE A 33 22.35 28.82 -73.73
N ARG A 34 21.88 28.23 -74.83
CA ARG A 34 20.91 27.13 -74.81
C ARG A 34 21.65 25.91 -74.24
N THR A 35 21.01 25.14 -73.36
CA THR A 35 20.47 23.80 -73.68
C THR A 35 19.88 23.11 -72.45
N ARG A 36 18.62 22.67 -72.59
CA ARG A 36 18.02 21.41 -72.08
C ARG A 36 18.42 20.94 -70.67
N GLN A 37 17.53 21.15 -69.69
CA GLN A 37 17.09 20.19 -68.64
C GLN A 37 16.44 20.91 -67.45
N MET A 38 15.21 21.41 -67.57
CA MET A 38 14.46 21.90 -66.38
C MET A 38 12.95 21.60 -66.42
N ASN A 39 12.51 20.64 -67.24
CA ASN A 39 11.10 20.23 -67.26
C ASN A 39 10.81 18.98 -66.39
N GLY A 40 11.83 18.31 -65.85
CA GLY A 40 11.66 17.19 -64.91
C GLY A 40 11.49 17.61 -63.45
N ILE A 41 12.07 18.75 -63.05
CA ILE A 41 12.10 19.18 -61.64
C ILE A 41 10.79 19.86 -61.24
N ARG A 42 10.09 20.52 -62.17
CA ARG A 42 8.76 21.11 -61.89
C ARG A 42 7.68 20.04 -61.72
N ALA A 43 7.71 18.97 -62.50
CA ALA A 43 6.79 17.84 -62.37
C ALA A 43 7.08 16.99 -61.12
N LEU A 44 8.37 16.84 -60.75
CA LEU A 44 8.75 16.15 -59.50
C LEU A 44 8.41 17.00 -58.27
N MET A 45 8.57 18.33 -58.31
CA MET A 45 8.16 19.22 -57.21
C MET A 45 6.64 19.29 -57.04
N THR A 46 5.85 19.27 -58.11
CA THR A 46 4.37 19.19 -57.99
C THR A 46 3.90 17.79 -57.58
N LEU A 47 4.60 16.72 -57.96
CA LEU A 47 4.32 15.37 -57.48
C LEU A 47 4.76 15.18 -56.02
N ILE A 48 5.87 15.78 -55.57
CA ILE A 48 6.30 15.79 -54.17
C ILE A 48 5.38 16.69 -53.31
N LEU A 49 4.81 17.76 -53.87
CA LEU A 49 3.77 18.55 -53.18
C LEU A 49 2.44 17.77 -53.06
N MET A 50 2.20 16.79 -53.92
CA MET A 50 1.04 15.89 -53.86
C MET A 50 1.31 14.58 -53.09
N ILE A 51 2.58 14.18 -52.89
CA ILE A 51 2.98 13.00 -52.10
C ILE A 51 3.33 13.38 -50.64
N THR A 52 3.67 14.64 -50.35
CA THR A 52 3.69 15.17 -48.97
C THR A 52 2.30 15.62 -48.48
N ALA A 53 1.29 15.55 -49.34
CA ALA A 53 -0.12 15.47 -48.93
C ALA A 53 -0.51 14.06 -48.45
N ASN A 54 0.44 13.31 -47.87
CA ASN A 54 0.11 12.26 -46.92
C ASN A 54 -0.43 12.96 -45.68
N SER A 55 -1.74 13.25 -45.74
CA SER A 55 -2.63 13.63 -44.66
C SER A 55 -1.90 13.86 -43.33
N VAL A 56 -1.39 15.07 -43.12
CA VAL A 56 -1.47 15.61 -41.76
C VAL A 56 -2.97 15.62 -41.50
N ARG A 57 -3.49 14.55 -40.89
CA ARG A 57 -4.82 14.56 -40.31
C ARG A 57 -4.76 15.73 -39.34
N SER A 58 -5.27 16.87 -39.78
CA SER A 58 -5.41 18.05 -38.95
C SER A 58 -6.21 17.57 -37.76
N TRP A 59 -5.54 17.45 -36.62
CA TRP A 59 -6.22 16.94 -35.45
C TRP A 59 -7.33 17.91 -35.09
N THR A 60 -8.55 17.41 -35.11
CA THR A 60 -9.73 18.14 -34.67
C THR A 60 -10.05 17.69 -33.26
N CYS A 61 -10.29 18.64 -32.36
CA CYS A 61 -10.73 18.33 -31.02
C CYS A 61 -12.04 17.51 -31.09
N PRO A 62 -12.17 16.40 -30.36
CA PRO A 62 -13.41 15.63 -30.30
C PRO A 62 -14.59 16.51 -29.87
N SER A 63 -15.78 16.29 -30.43
CA SER A 63 -16.98 17.11 -30.16
C SER A 63 -17.38 17.12 -28.68
N ASP A 64 -17.13 16.02 -27.97
CA ASP A 64 -17.49 15.84 -26.57
C ASP A 64 -16.38 16.29 -25.61
N CYS A 65 -15.35 16.95 -26.13
CA CYS A 65 -14.17 17.34 -25.38
C CYS A 65 -13.80 18.81 -25.61
N ILE A 66 -13.12 19.38 -24.62
CA ILE A 66 -12.47 20.67 -24.66
C ILE A 66 -10.96 20.41 -24.71
N CYS A 67 -10.32 20.94 -25.74
CA CYS A 67 -8.90 20.79 -25.95
C CYS A 67 -8.17 22.07 -25.58
N LEU A 68 -7.43 22.05 -24.48
CA LEU A 68 -6.58 23.18 -24.06
C LEU A 68 -5.27 23.22 -24.88
N SER A 69 -4.81 22.05 -25.32
CA SER A 69 -3.67 21.87 -26.22
C SER A 69 -3.76 20.52 -26.93
N HIS A 70 -2.78 20.21 -27.80
CA HIS A 70 -2.62 18.87 -28.39
C HIS A 70 -2.26 17.77 -27.38
N THR A 71 -1.96 18.14 -26.14
CA THR A 71 -1.54 17.23 -25.07
C THR A 71 -2.48 17.24 -23.86
N GLN A 72 -3.35 18.25 -23.72
CA GLN A 72 -4.26 18.40 -22.58
C GLN A 72 -5.72 18.49 -23.06
N ILE A 73 -6.50 17.48 -22.70
CA ILE A 73 -7.87 17.27 -23.16
C ILE A 73 -8.80 17.00 -21.98
N LEU A 74 -9.93 17.71 -21.96
CA LEU A 74 -10.98 17.60 -20.95
C LEU A 74 -12.29 17.15 -21.60
N CYS A 75 -12.70 15.91 -21.38
CA CYS A 75 -13.93 15.33 -21.92
C CYS A 75 -14.95 15.16 -20.80
N ASN A 76 -15.65 16.24 -20.42
CA ASN A 76 -16.56 16.25 -19.27
C ASN A 76 -18.01 16.50 -19.70
N SER A 77 -18.45 15.82 -20.76
CA SER A 77 -19.70 16.11 -21.47
C SER A 77 -20.95 15.50 -20.82
N GLY A 78 -20.80 14.68 -19.77
CA GLY A 78 -21.93 14.09 -19.05
C GLY A 78 -22.43 12.77 -19.61
N HIS A 79 -22.15 12.46 -20.88
CA HIS A 79 -22.79 11.37 -21.59
C HIS A 79 -21.84 10.27 -22.08
N LEU A 80 -20.52 10.45 -21.97
CA LEU A 80 -19.56 9.45 -22.40
C LEU A 80 -19.68 8.18 -21.54
N THR A 81 -19.91 7.04 -22.21
CA THR A 81 -19.99 5.71 -21.59
C THR A 81 -18.76 4.85 -21.87
N PHE A 82 -17.86 5.30 -22.74
CA PHE A 82 -16.57 4.69 -23.05
C PHE A 82 -15.51 5.75 -23.39
N VAL A 83 -14.24 5.32 -23.45
CA VAL A 83 -13.12 6.19 -23.86
C VAL A 83 -13.09 6.32 -25.39
N PRO A 84 -13.21 7.52 -25.98
CA PRO A 84 -13.25 7.72 -27.43
C PRO A 84 -11.85 7.62 -28.08
N LEU A 85 -11.24 6.43 -28.04
CA LEU A 85 -9.85 6.19 -28.45
C LEU A 85 -9.52 6.55 -29.90
N ARG A 86 -10.54 6.60 -30.77
CA ARG A 86 -10.39 6.95 -32.19
C ARG A 86 -10.23 8.45 -32.40
N ASP A 87 -10.83 9.26 -31.54
CA ASP A 87 -10.89 10.71 -31.67
C ASP A 87 -9.79 11.40 -30.84
N LEU A 88 -9.27 10.71 -29.82
CA LEU A 88 -8.16 11.19 -29.01
C LEU A 88 -6.81 11.12 -29.76
N PRO A 89 -6.00 12.20 -29.71
CA PRO A 89 -4.66 12.19 -30.30
C PRO A 89 -3.74 11.27 -29.50
N LYS A 90 -2.87 10.52 -30.19
CA LYS A 90 -1.93 9.60 -29.55
C LYS A 90 -0.82 10.30 -28.76
N THR A 91 -0.67 11.61 -28.95
CA THR A 91 0.26 12.49 -28.22
C THR A 91 -0.30 13.02 -26.91
N VAL A 92 -1.56 12.69 -26.55
CA VAL A 92 -2.17 13.18 -25.31
C VAL A 92 -1.31 12.81 -24.08
N GLU A 93 -1.05 13.81 -23.24
CA GLU A 93 -0.32 13.64 -21.98
C GLU A 93 -1.25 13.75 -20.78
N HIS A 94 -2.25 14.63 -20.82
CA HIS A 94 -3.21 14.84 -19.74
C HIS A 94 -4.63 14.66 -20.27
N LEU A 95 -5.34 13.67 -19.73
CA LEU A 95 -6.72 13.37 -20.08
C LEU A 95 -7.60 13.43 -18.82
N SER A 96 -8.58 14.33 -18.84
CA SER A 96 -9.67 14.35 -17.86
C SER A 96 -10.93 13.84 -18.52
N MET A 97 -11.58 12.86 -17.91
CA MET A 97 -12.91 12.37 -18.29
C MET A 97 -13.83 12.38 -17.08
N THR A 98 -13.94 13.52 -16.40
CA THR A 98 -14.71 13.64 -15.16
C THR A 98 -16.18 13.91 -15.45
N LYS A 99 -17.07 13.51 -14.53
CA LYS A 99 -18.52 13.73 -14.66
C LYS A 99 -19.10 13.15 -15.95
N ASN A 100 -18.72 11.92 -16.31
CA ASN A 100 -19.38 11.17 -17.37
C ASN A 100 -20.10 9.94 -16.80
N ASN A 101 -20.51 9.02 -17.67
CA ASN A 101 -21.27 7.83 -17.32
C ASN A 101 -20.48 6.54 -17.61
N LEU A 102 -19.16 6.56 -17.36
CA LEU A 102 -18.33 5.35 -17.43
C LEU A 102 -18.73 4.42 -16.27
N THR A 103 -19.24 3.22 -16.58
CA THR A 103 -19.71 2.27 -15.55
C THR A 103 -18.71 1.17 -15.19
N TYR A 104 -17.73 0.91 -16.07
CA TYR A 104 -16.60 0.02 -15.82
C TYR A 104 -15.43 0.38 -16.77
N LEU A 105 -14.22 -0.09 -16.46
CA LEU A 105 -13.05 0.03 -17.33
C LEU A 105 -12.66 -1.35 -17.88
N PRO A 106 -12.82 -1.62 -19.18
CA PRO A 106 -12.42 -2.90 -19.76
C PRO A 106 -10.89 -3.07 -19.79
N THR A 107 -10.43 -4.30 -20.02
CA THR A 107 -9.04 -4.57 -20.37
C THR A 107 -8.60 -3.68 -21.54
N ASP A 108 -7.40 -3.11 -21.46
CA ASP A 108 -6.84 -2.22 -22.48
C ASP A 108 -7.68 -0.94 -22.78
N ALA A 109 -8.47 -0.45 -21.81
CA ALA A 109 -9.36 0.72 -21.93
C ALA A 109 -8.69 1.98 -22.51
N PHE A 110 -7.38 2.15 -22.30
CA PHE A 110 -6.60 3.31 -22.75
C PHE A 110 -5.56 2.96 -23.82
N THR A 111 -5.80 1.89 -24.58
CA THR A 111 -4.81 1.40 -25.56
C THR A 111 -4.38 2.47 -26.57
N GLY A 112 -3.08 2.52 -26.82
CA GLY A 112 -2.46 3.48 -27.74
C GLY A 112 -2.17 4.86 -27.13
N LEU A 113 -2.65 5.20 -25.93
CA LEU A 113 -2.35 6.48 -25.26
C LEU A 113 -1.00 6.43 -24.51
N ARG A 114 0.07 6.04 -25.21
CA ARG A 114 1.39 5.72 -24.62
C ARG A 114 2.11 6.94 -24.00
N HIS A 115 1.69 8.15 -24.35
CA HIS A 115 2.26 9.41 -23.86
C HIS A 115 1.56 9.94 -22.60
N LEU A 116 0.48 9.30 -22.16
CA LEU A 116 -0.32 9.75 -21.04
C LEU A 116 0.51 9.77 -19.74
N ARG A 117 0.49 10.91 -19.06
CA ARG A 117 1.15 11.22 -17.79
C ARG A 117 0.15 11.44 -16.65
N LYS A 118 -1.02 12.00 -16.96
CA LYS A 118 -2.10 12.23 -15.98
C LYS A 118 -3.44 11.77 -16.54
N LEU A 119 -4.16 10.97 -15.76
CA LEU A 119 -5.49 10.46 -16.08
C LEU A 119 -6.44 10.70 -14.91
N THR A 120 -7.53 11.41 -15.17
CA THR A 120 -8.57 11.70 -14.15
C THR A 120 -9.91 11.16 -14.63
N LEU A 121 -10.49 10.24 -13.85
CA LEU A 121 -11.76 9.55 -14.11
C LEU A 121 -12.79 9.80 -13.01
N ASP A 122 -12.59 10.85 -12.22
CA ASP A 122 -13.41 11.14 -11.05
C ASP A 122 -14.87 11.43 -11.39
N THR A 123 -15.76 11.18 -10.42
CA THR A 123 -17.21 11.46 -10.55
C THR A 123 -17.83 10.73 -11.76
N ASN A 124 -17.46 9.47 -11.98
CA ASN A 124 -18.12 8.59 -12.94
C ASN A 124 -19.00 7.55 -12.21
N GLY A 125 -19.53 6.57 -12.94
CA GLY A 125 -20.26 5.43 -12.40
C GLY A 125 -19.44 4.13 -12.31
N ILE A 126 -18.10 4.20 -12.31
CA ILE A 126 -17.19 3.04 -12.44
C ILE A 126 -17.32 2.12 -11.23
N ARG A 127 -17.99 0.97 -11.40
CA ARG A 127 -18.10 -0.04 -10.34
C ARG A 127 -16.97 -1.06 -10.35
N ARG A 128 -16.33 -1.25 -11.52
CA ARG A 128 -15.33 -2.30 -11.76
C ARG A 128 -14.23 -1.83 -12.69
N VAL A 129 -13.00 -2.22 -12.38
CA VAL A 129 -11.83 -2.07 -13.25
C VAL A 129 -11.32 -3.47 -13.59
N ASP A 130 -11.35 -3.81 -14.87
CA ASP A 130 -10.95 -5.14 -15.34
C ASP A 130 -9.43 -5.29 -15.26
N ARG A 131 -8.97 -6.54 -15.20
CA ARG A 131 -7.54 -6.87 -15.29
C ARG A 131 -6.89 -6.15 -16.46
N PHE A 132 -5.74 -5.54 -16.19
CA PHE A 132 -4.93 -4.85 -17.19
C PHE A 132 -5.63 -3.69 -17.92
N ALA A 133 -6.64 -3.04 -17.31
CA ALA A 133 -7.33 -1.90 -17.90
C ALA A 133 -6.38 -0.75 -18.32
N PHE A 134 -5.28 -0.57 -17.60
CA PHE A 134 -4.28 0.48 -17.84
C PHE A 134 -3.02 0.01 -18.58
N ARG A 135 -3.05 -1.18 -19.19
CA ARG A 135 -1.88 -1.71 -19.90
C ARG A 135 -1.45 -0.77 -21.02
N GLY A 136 -0.13 -0.60 -21.15
CA GLY A 136 0.47 0.26 -22.17
C GLY A 136 0.63 1.74 -21.74
N LEU A 137 0.11 2.13 -20.57
CA LEU A 137 0.30 3.47 -19.99
C LEU A 137 1.66 3.62 -19.27
N GLY A 138 2.75 3.25 -19.95
CA GLY A 138 4.10 3.20 -19.36
C GLY A 138 4.68 4.56 -18.95
N ARG A 139 4.04 5.69 -19.28
CA ARG A 139 4.46 7.04 -18.87
C ARG A 139 3.55 7.68 -17.83
N LEU A 140 2.50 6.98 -17.41
CA LEU A 140 1.54 7.51 -16.45
C LEU A 140 2.23 7.77 -15.12
N ARG A 141 1.99 8.93 -14.53
CA ARG A 141 2.52 9.38 -13.23
C ARG A 141 1.41 9.49 -12.18
N GLU A 142 0.25 9.95 -12.59
CA GLU A 142 -0.89 10.20 -11.70
C GLU A 142 -2.16 9.60 -12.29
N LEU A 143 -2.86 8.79 -11.48
CA LEU A 143 -4.17 8.23 -11.77
C LEU A 143 -5.14 8.62 -10.66
N SER A 144 -6.28 9.19 -11.04
CA SER A 144 -7.37 9.51 -10.11
C SER A 144 -8.67 8.85 -10.56
N ILE A 145 -9.28 8.08 -9.65
CA ILE A 145 -10.60 7.45 -9.77
C ILE A 145 -11.31 7.68 -8.44
N GLN A 146 -11.75 8.91 -8.19
CA GLN A 146 -12.38 9.32 -6.94
C GLN A 146 -13.87 9.58 -7.11
N HIS A 147 -14.63 9.56 -6.02
CA HIS A 147 -16.08 9.85 -6.04
C HIS A 147 -16.83 8.96 -7.04
N THR A 148 -16.52 7.68 -7.04
CA THR A 148 -17.02 6.70 -8.00
C THR A 148 -17.46 5.45 -7.23
N PRO A 149 -18.45 4.66 -7.65
CA PRO A 149 -18.92 3.52 -6.85
C PRO A 149 -18.03 2.27 -7.03
N LEU A 150 -16.70 2.40 -7.07
CA LEU A 150 -15.79 1.28 -7.28
C LEU A 150 -15.85 0.33 -6.08
N GLU A 151 -16.22 -0.93 -6.30
CA GLU A 151 -16.60 -1.88 -5.24
C GLU A 151 -15.41 -2.69 -4.69
N SER A 152 -14.38 -2.93 -5.54
CA SER A 152 -13.21 -3.74 -5.21
C SER A 152 -11.99 -3.32 -6.05
N LEU A 153 -10.79 -3.65 -5.56
CA LEU A 153 -9.57 -3.64 -6.38
C LEU A 153 -9.30 -5.06 -6.85
N GLU A 154 -9.76 -5.38 -8.05
CA GLU A 154 -9.65 -6.71 -8.65
C GLU A 154 -8.20 -7.11 -8.96
N LYS A 155 -7.97 -8.42 -9.07
CA LYS A 155 -6.68 -9.00 -9.45
C LYS A 155 -6.17 -8.38 -10.75
N PHE A 156 -4.96 -7.83 -10.72
CA PHE A 156 -4.30 -7.14 -11.84
C PHE A 156 -5.03 -5.90 -12.40
N SER A 157 -6.00 -5.32 -11.69
CA SER A 157 -6.73 -4.13 -12.15
C SER A 157 -5.82 -2.91 -12.37
N PHE A 158 -4.80 -2.74 -11.54
CA PHE A 158 -3.80 -1.65 -11.64
C PHE A 158 -2.43 -2.15 -12.14
N ALA A 159 -2.37 -3.37 -12.70
CA ALA A 159 -1.10 -3.98 -13.07
C ALA A 159 -0.38 -3.25 -14.22
N GLY A 160 0.96 -3.23 -14.14
CA GLY A 160 1.83 -2.71 -15.21
C GLY A 160 1.93 -1.19 -15.30
N LEU A 161 1.38 -0.45 -14.32
CA LEU A 161 1.58 0.99 -14.14
C LEU A 161 2.99 1.30 -13.61
N GLN A 162 4.02 0.94 -14.39
CA GLN A 162 5.43 0.91 -13.98
C GLN A 162 5.95 2.25 -13.47
N ASN A 163 5.42 3.37 -13.97
CA ASN A 163 5.93 4.72 -13.70
C ASN A 163 4.98 5.57 -12.84
N VAL A 164 3.85 5.02 -12.42
CA VAL A 164 2.87 5.76 -11.62
C VAL A 164 3.44 5.99 -10.23
N THR A 165 3.34 7.24 -9.77
CA THR A 165 3.80 7.66 -8.44
C THR A 165 2.63 7.86 -7.47
N ALA A 166 1.43 8.16 -7.97
CA ALA A 166 0.24 8.38 -7.16
C ALA A 166 -1.00 7.74 -7.78
N ILE A 167 -1.73 6.97 -6.96
CA ILE A 167 -3.06 6.44 -7.27
C ILE A 167 -4.05 6.97 -6.22
N LEU A 168 -5.04 7.74 -6.68
CA LEU A 168 -6.07 8.35 -5.84
C LEU A 168 -7.39 7.59 -6.01
N LEU A 169 -7.82 6.91 -4.95
CA LEU A 169 -9.01 6.06 -4.90
C LEU A 169 -9.94 6.46 -3.73
N GLY A 170 -9.85 7.72 -3.30
CA GLY A 170 -10.68 8.25 -2.22
C GLY A 170 -12.16 8.33 -2.59
N TYR A 171 -13.02 8.20 -1.58
CA TYR A 171 -14.48 8.31 -1.74
C TYR A 171 -15.06 7.33 -2.77
N ASN A 172 -14.68 6.05 -2.66
CA ASN A 172 -15.30 4.96 -3.41
C ASN A 172 -16.08 4.01 -2.47
N GLN A 173 -16.40 2.80 -2.94
CA GLN A 173 -17.06 1.74 -2.17
C GLN A 173 -16.16 0.50 -2.05
N ILE A 174 -14.84 0.70 -2.03
CA ILE A 174 -13.86 -0.39 -2.07
C ILE A 174 -13.94 -1.18 -0.77
N SER A 175 -14.46 -2.39 -0.87
CA SER A 175 -14.65 -3.30 0.27
C SER A 175 -13.56 -4.37 0.37
N VAL A 176 -12.90 -4.68 -0.76
CA VAL A 176 -11.86 -5.72 -0.85
C VAL A 176 -10.71 -5.26 -1.73
N ILE A 177 -9.48 -5.55 -1.30
CA ILE A 177 -8.29 -5.52 -2.17
C ILE A 177 -7.89 -6.98 -2.44
N HIS A 178 -7.99 -7.39 -3.71
CA HIS A 178 -7.64 -8.75 -4.16
C HIS A 178 -6.13 -8.91 -4.34
N GLU A 179 -5.69 -10.16 -4.43
CA GLU A 179 -4.30 -10.50 -4.64
C GLU A 179 -3.75 -9.85 -5.92
N PHE A 180 -2.50 -9.39 -5.89
CA PHE A 180 -1.81 -8.84 -7.07
C PHE A 180 -2.53 -7.66 -7.76
N ALA A 181 -3.39 -6.91 -7.06
CA ALA A 181 -4.09 -5.75 -7.61
C ALA A 181 -3.10 -4.72 -8.21
N PHE A 182 -1.92 -4.57 -7.60
CA PHE A 182 -0.85 -3.65 -7.97
C PHE A 182 0.38 -4.31 -8.62
N ALA A 183 0.21 -5.48 -9.26
CA ALA A 183 1.36 -6.19 -9.82
C ALA A 183 2.16 -5.36 -10.84
N GLY A 184 3.48 -5.26 -10.64
CA GLY A 184 4.38 -4.54 -11.56
C GLY A 184 4.27 -3.01 -11.49
N THR A 185 3.83 -2.45 -10.35
CA THR A 185 3.78 -1.00 -10.10
C THR A 185 4.84 -0.54 -9.09
N ALA A 186 6.10 -0.74 -9.45
CA ALA A 186 7.25 -0.58 -8.56
C ALA A 186 7.50 0.85 -8.03
N ASN A 187 7.01 1.88 -8.73
CA ASN A 187 7.34 3.29 -8.46
C ASN A 187 6.25 4.08 -7.71
N ILE A 188 5.21 3.40 -7.21
CA ILE A 188 4.14 4.06 -6.46
C ILE A 188 4.68 4.56 -5.12
N ARG A 189 4.49 5.85 -4.85
CA ARG A 189 4.86 6.48 -3.57
C ARG A 189 3.65 6.68 -2.67
N LEU A 190 2.49 6.94 -3.27
CA LEU A 190 1.24 7.24 -2.59
C LEU A 190 0.08 6.42 -3.15
N ILE A 191 -0.60 5.68 -2.28
CA ILE A 191 -1.92 5.09 -2.52
C ILE A 191 -2.88 5.70 -1.52
N LEU A 192 -3.92 6.37 -2.01
CA LEU A 192 -4.89 7.08 -1.19
C LEU A 192 -6.24 6.35 -1.28
N LEU A 193 -6.67 5.76 -0.16
CA LEU A 193 -7.87 4.91 -0.03
C LEU A 193 -8.87 5.43 1.01
N ASN A 194 -8.75 6.67 1.46
CA ASN A 194 -9.65 7.24 2.48
C ASN A 194 -11.12 7.23 2.02
N ASN A 195 -12.03 7.13 3.00
CA ASN A 195 -13.47 7.07 2.75
C ASN A 195 -13.86 5.91 1.83
N ASN A 196 -13.35 4.71 2.15
CA ASN A 196 -13.80 3.44 1.58
C ASN A 196 -14.15 2.47 2.72
N PRO A 197 -15.21 1.65 2.56
CA PRO A 197 -15.59 0.64 3.54
C PRO A 197 -14.72 -0.63 3.40
N LEU A 198 -13.39 -0.50 3.49
CA LEU A 198 -12.48 -1.63 3.26
C LEU A 198 -12.58 -2.64 4.40
N HIS A 199 -13.13 -3.81 4.11
CA HIS A 199 -13.30 -4.89 5.08
C HIS A 199 -12.18 -5.93 5.01
N THR A 200 -11.69 -6.25 3.80
CA THR A 200 -10.76 -7.37 3.58
C THR A 200 -9.56 -6.96 2.74
N VAL A 201 -8.36 -7.35 3.23
CA VAL A 201 -7.12 -7.32 2.46
C VAL A 201 -6.67 -8.76 2.22
N SER A 202 -6.62 -9.15 0.95
CA SER A 202 -6.25 -10.51 0.53
C SER A 202 -4.74 -10.75 0.59
N ALA A 203 -4.34 -12.02 0.59
CA ALA A 203 -2.93 -12.40 0.47
C ALA A 203 -2.30 -11.77 -0.78
N ASN A 204 -1.06 -11.29 -0.68
CA ASN A 204 -0.31 -10.65 -1.77
C ASN A 204 -1.01 -9.42 -2.40
N ALA A 205 -1.93 -8.77 -1.69
CA ALA A 205 -2.68 -7.61 -2.19
C ALA A 205 -1.75 -6.48 -2.69
N PHE A 206 -0.64 -6.27 -2.00
CA PHE A 206 0.35 -5.22 -2.28
C PHE A 206 1.59 -5.73 -3.01
N SER A 207 1.54 -6.93 -3.59
CA SER A 207 2.67 -7.52 -4.28
C SER A 207 3.08 -6.70 -5.51
N GLY A 208 4.38 -6.41 -5.60
CA GLY A 208 4.97 -5.60 -6.67
C GLY A 208 5.17 -4.12 -6.29
N LEU A 209 4.75 -3.72 -5.09
CA LEU A 209 5.05 -2.42 -4.51
C LEU A 209 6.43 -2.45 -3.86
N THR A 210 7.44 -1.91 -4.53
CA THR A 210 8.83 -2.03 -4.06
C THR A 210 9.34 -0.82 -3.29
N ASN A 211 8.68 0.35 -3.38
CA ASN A 211 9.15 1.58 -2.74
C ASN A 211 8.00 2.56 -2.44
N VAL A 212 7.21 2.25 -1.41
CA VAL A 212 6.08 3.08 -0.98
C VAL A 212 6.51 4.01 0.15
N GLU A 213 6.33 5.32 0.02
CA GLU A 213 6.66 6.25 1.12
C GLU A 213 5.63 6.12 2.25
N HIS A 214 4.34 6.14 1.88
CA HIS A 214 3.23 6.05 2.83
C HIS A 214 2.13 5.12 2.32
N LEU A 215 1.79 4.08 3.10
CA LEU A 215 0.61 3.26 2.90
C LEU A 215 -0.31 3.42 4.12
N ILE A 216 -1.38 4.20 3.91
CA ILE A 216 -2.39 4.45 4.93
C ILE A 216 -3.68 3.79 4.45
N LEU A 217 -4.10 2.74 5.16
CA LEU A 217 -5.36 2.06 4.87
C LEU A 217 -6.51 2.76 5.61
N PRO A 218 -7.75 2.72 5.07
CA PRO A 218 -8.92 3.24 5.75
C PRO A 218 -9.25 2.44 7.02
N SER A 219 -10.09 3.01 7.87
CA SER A 219 -10.65 2.38 9.06
C SER A 219 -11.60 1.23 8.72
N GLY A 220 -11.85 0.34 9.68
CA GLY A 220 -12.91 -0.68 9.59
C GLY A 220 -12.50 -1.99 8.93
N ILE A 221 -11.19 -2.23 8.76
CA ILE A 221 -10.68 -3.52 8.30
C ILE A 221 -11.01 -4.58 9.34
N GLN A 222 -11.66 -5.66 8.89
CA GLN A 222 -12.07 -6.79 9.72
C GLN A 222 -11.25 -8.05 9.43
N GLN A 223 -10.65 -8.13 8.23
CA GLN A 223 -9.88 -9.29 7.81
C GLN A 223 -8.58 -8.90 7.11
N LEU A 224 -7.46 -9.27 7.73
CA LEU A 224 -6.17 -9.39 7.09
C LEU A 224 -5.87 -10.88 6.87
N GLN A 225 -5.69 -11.28 5.62
CA GLN A 225 -5.28 -12.65 5.31
C GLN A 225 -3.79 -12.86 5.66
N PRO A 226 -3.36 -14.11 5.91
CA PRO A 226 -1.93 -14.44 5.89
C PRO A 226 -1.28 -13.92 4.60
N ASP A 227 -0.04 -13.44 4.70
CA ASP A 227 0.71 -12.89 3.56
C ASP A 227 0.06 -11.66 2.90
N ALA A 228 -0.85 -10.94 3.59
CA ALA A 228 -1.53 -9.75 3.03
C ALA A 228 -0.55 -8.68 2.48
N PHE A 229 0.60 -8.53 3.14
CA PHE A 229 1.65 -7.59 2.77
C PHE A 229 2.83 -8.24 2.03
N ASN A 230 2.69 -9.48 1.58
CA ASN A 230 3.77 -10.17 0.88
C ASN A 230 4.06 -9.52 -0.49
N GLY A 231 5.35 -9.27 -0.76
CA GLY A 231 5.82 -8.54 -1.93
C GLY A 231 5.71 -7.00 -1.83
N LEU A 232 5.42 -6.48 -0.63
CA LEU A 232 5.62 -5.06 -0.29
C LEU A 232 7.02 -4.88 0.31
N ASP A 233 8.02 -4.67 -0.55
CA ASP A 233 9.42 -4.79 -0.16
C ASP A 233 9.88 -3.66 0.76
N SER A 234 9.54 -2.42 0.40
CA SER A 234 9.91 -1.24 1.18
C SER A 234 8.72 -0.32 1.39
N VAL A 235 8.47 0.01 2.66
CA VAL A 235 7.47 0.99 3.07
C VAL A 235 8.02 1.93 4.13
N GLY A 236 7.90 3.25 3.91
CA GLY A 236 8.28 4.26 4.90
C GLY A 236 7.36 4.19 6.12
N LEU A 237 6.08 4.43 5.93
CA LEU A 237 5.06 4.30 6.97
C LEU A 237 3.95 3.34 6.53
N LEU A 238 3.79 2.24 7.26
CA LEU A 238 2.58 1.41 7.23
C LEU A 238 1.78 1.69 8.50
N LYS A 239 0.65 2.39 8.34
CA LYS A 239 -0.25 2.73 9.44
C LYS A 239 -1.56 1.96 9.30
N LEU A 240 -1.87 1.17 10.32
CA LEU A 240 -3.12 0.43 10.48
C LEU A 240 -3.84 1.00 11.70
N SER A 241 -5.07 1.48 11.52
CA SER A 241 -5.81 2.13 12.60
C SER A 241 -7.30 1.85 12.52
N PHE A 242 -7.97 1.85 13.67
CA PHE A 242 -9.41 1.61 13.77
C PHE A 242 -9.83 0.31 13.05
N MET A 243 -9.02 -0.75 13.20
CA MET A 243 -9.36 -2.08 12.74
C MET A 243 -10.24 -2.79 13.79
N ASP A 244 -11.05 -3.73 13.33
CA ASP A 244 -11.94 -4.55 14.14
C ASP A 244 -11.72 -6.03 13.81
N LEU A 245 -10.55 -6.52 14.23
CA LEU A 245 -10.08 -7.86 13.89
C LEU A 245 -10.51 -8.85 14.97
N THR A 246 -10.95 -10.03 14.53
CA THR A 246 -11.08 -11.19 15.43
C THR A 246 -9.72 -11.72 15.88
N SER A 247 -8.67 -11.50 15.08
CA SER A 247 -7.31 -11.95 15.34
C SER A 247 -6.32 -11.41 14.32
N LEU A 248 -5.09 -11.16 14.77
CA LEU A 248 -3.93 -11.08 13.89
C LEU A 248 -3.43 -12.50 13.59
N LYS A 249 -3.59 -12.93 12.33
CA LYS A 249 -3.30 -14.30 11.89
C LYS A 249 -1.79 -14.53 11.69
N PRO A 250 -1.31 -15.79 11.74
CA PRO A 250 0.08 -16.12 11.41
C PRO A 250 0.49 -15.57 10.03
N HIS A 251 1.72 -15.09 9.92
CA HIS A 251 2.33 -14.58 8.69
C HIS A 251 1.63 -13.37 8.05
N THR A 252 0.75 -12.66 8.78
CA THR A 252 0.05 -11.48 8.25
C THR A 252 1.03 -10.45 7.66
N PHE A 253 2.17 -10.25 8.32
CA PHE A 253 3.18 -9.26 7.95
C PHE A 253 4.38 -9.83 7.17
N ARG A 254 4.32 -11.10 6.74
CA ARG A 254 5.42 -11.73 6.00
C ARG A 254 5.68 -11.00 4.68
N GLY A 255 6.95 -10.85 4.33
CA GLY A 255 7.40 -10.26 3.06
C GLY A 255 7.69 -8.76 3.14
N LEU A 256 7.26 -8.08 4.21
CA LEU A 256 7.71 -6.73 4.54
C LEU A 256 9.21 -6.74 4.84
N SER A 257 10.02 -6.31 3.87
CA SER A 257 11.48 -6.51 3.90
C SER A 257 12.26 -5.34 4.48
N HIS A 258 11.69 -4.13 4.35
CA HIS A 258 12.22 -2.88 4.89
C HIS A 258 11.05 -1.95 5.28
N VAL A 259 10.77 -1.87 6.57
CA VAL A 259 9.72 -1.00 7.10
C VAL A 259 10.35 0.06 7.98
N HIS A 260 10.24 1.34 7.64
CA HIS A 260 10.75 2.36 8.56
C HIS A 260 9.85 2.47 9.80
N VAL A 261 8.53 2.55 9.64
CA VAL A 261 7.55 2.50 10.75
C VAL A 261 6.37 1.59 10.41
N LEU A 262 6.15 0.58 11.25
CA LEU A 262 4.90 -0.18 11.32
C LEU A 262 4.15 0.25 12.56
N SER A 263 2.98 0.88 12.39
CA SER A 263 2.13 1.32 13.50
C SER A 263 0.75 0.68 13.40
N ILE A 264 0.39 -0.08 14.43
CA ILE A 264 -0.97 -0.59 14.63
C ILE A 264 -1.52 0.11 15.87
N GLN A 265 -2.58 0.91 15.68
CA GLN A 265 -3.09 1.74 16.74
C GLN A 265 -4.60 1.86 16.80
N ASP A 266 -5.13 2.16 17.98
CA ASP A 266 -6.54 2.51 18.19
C ASP A 266 -7.49 1.47 17.56
N SER A 267 -7.15 0.18 17.69
CA SER A 267 -7.84 -0.95 17.04
C SER A 267 -8.24 -2.03 18.04
N ASP A 268 -9.26 -2.81 17.68
CA ASP A 268 -9.50 -4.12 18.29
C ASP A 268 -8.75 -5.18 17.46
N LEU A 269 -7.77 -5.85 18.09
CA LEU A 269 -6.92 -6.82 17.41
C LEU A 269 -7.37 -8.27 17.65
N GLY A 270 -8.33 -8.47 18.57
CA GLY A 270 -8.70 -9.79 19.06
C GLY A 270 -7.47 -10.54 19.59
N VAL A 271 -7.27 -11.77 19.14
CA VAL A 271 -6.10 -12.58 19.52
C VAL A 271 -4.91 -12.34 18.59
N ILE A 272 -3.76 -11.95 19.15
CA ILE A 272 -2.48 -11.98 18.43
C ILE A 272 -1.98 -13.43 18.42
N ARG A 273 -2.10 -14.10 17.27
CA ARG A 273 -1.67 -15.51 17.13
C ARG A 273 -0.16 -15.62 17.02
N ALA A 274 0.33 -16.83 17.31
CA ALA A 274 1.71 -17.19 17.03
C ALA A 274 2.08 -16.90 15.57
N ASP A 275 3.33 -16.49 15.35
CA ASP A 275 3.89 -16.18 14.04
C ASP A 275 3.24 -15.03 13.27
N ALA A 276 2.38 -14.21 13.90
CA ALA A 276 1.75 -13.07 13.22
C ALA A 276 2.77 -12.08 12.62
N PHE A 277 3.92 -11.95 13.27
CA PHE A 277 5.04 -11.08 12.88
C PHE A 277 6.21 -11.83 12.23
N THR A 278 6.08 -13.14 11.98
CA THR A 278 7.11 -13.96 11.34
C THR A 278 7.27 -13.54 9.88
N GLY A 279 8.52 -13.38 9.45
CA GLY A 279 8.85 -12.95 8.08
C GLY A 279 8.89 -11.43 7.87
N LEU A 280 8.75 -10.64 8.93
CA LEU A 280 9.18 -9.23 8.95
C LEU A 280 10.71 -9.15 8.88
N ALA A 281 11.26 -8.30 8.02
CA ALA A 281 12.68 -7.96 8.01
C ALA A 281 12.88 -6.44 8.07
N HIS A 282 13.95 -6.01 8.75
CA HIS A 282 14.35 -4.61 8.94
C HIS A 282 13.21 -3.65 9.29
N VAL A 283 12.85 -3.62 10.57
CA VAL A 283 11.83 -2.70 11.06
C VAL A 283 12.47 -1.56 11.87
N GLY A 284 12.37 -0.32 11.40
CA GLY A 284 12.85 0.83 12.16
C GLY A 284 12.08 0.98 13.48
N SER A 285 10.76 1.03 13.41
CA SER A 285 9.90 1.13 14.59
C SER A 285 8.66 0.25 14.44
N LEU A 286 8.48 -0.70 15.37
CA LEU A 286 7.25 -1.47 15.52
C LEU A 286 6.45 -0.91 16.70
N ASN A 287 5.28 -0.35 16.41
CA ASN A 287 4.41 0.27 17.40
C ASN A 287 3.06 -0.45 17.46
N LEU A 288 2.70 -0.93 18.65
CA LEU A 288 1.39 -1.43 19.03
C LEU A 288 0.85 -0.47 20.10
N LEU A 289 -0.01 0.46 19.70
CA LEU A 289 -0.42 1.59 20.54
C LEU A 289 -1.93 1.62 20.77
N ASN A 290 -2.38 1.76 22.01
CA ASN A 290 -3.80 1.99 22.33
C ASN A 290 -4.76 0.93 21.73
N ASN A 291 -4.32 -0.32 21.60
CA ASN A 291 -5.18 -1.37 21.07
C ASN A 291 -5.89 -2.11 22.19
N LYS A 292 -7.09 -2.62 21.89
CA LYS A 292 -7.72 -3.70 22.64
C LYS A 292 -7.19 -5.03 22.10
N ILE A 293 -6.70 -5.87 23.01
CA ILE A 293 -6.10 -7.17 22.68
C ILE A 293 -6.72 -8.21 23.60
N ASP A 294 -7.47 -9.16 23.04
CA ASP A 294 -8.13 -10.20 23.83
C ASP A 294 -7.08 -11.11 24.48
N ALA A 295 -6.09 -11.55 23.71
CA ALA A 295 -4.96 -12.33 24.22
C ALA A 295 -3.74 -12.21 23.29
N VAL A 296 -2.54 -12.39 23.87
CA VAL A 296 -1.29 -12.52 23.10
C VAL A 296 -0.79 -13.96 23.23
N GLN A 297 -1.03 -14.77 22.21
CA GLN A 297 -0.56 -16.17 22.21
C GLN A 297 0.97 -16.21 22.14
N SER A 298 1.53 -15.50 21.16
CA SER A 298 2.96 -15.24 21.06
C SER A 298 3.20 -13.98 20.25
N LEU A 299 4.11 -13.16 20.76
CA LEU A 299 4.71 -12.03 20.09
C LEU A 299 6.23 -12.25 20.11
N THR A 300 6.64 -13.26 19.35
CA THR A 300 8.05 -13.52 19.10
C THR A 300 8.57 -12.52 18.08
N VAL A 301 9.56 -11.73 18.50
CA VAL A 301 10.38 -10.95 17.58
C VAL A 301 11.76 -11.56 17.59
N ALA A 302 12.26 -11.92 16.41
CA ALA A 302 13.56 -12.54 16.27
C ALA A 302 14.61 -11.52 15.83
N ARG A 303 15.90 -11.87 15.95
CA ARG A 303 17.01 -10.93 15.65
C ARG A 303 17.03 -10.55 14.17
N GLU A 304 16.60 -11.46 13.31
CA GLU A 304 16.44 -11.26 11.87
C GLU A 304 15.44 -10.15 11.52
N ASN A 305 14.48 -9.84 12.39
CA ASN A 305 13.55 -8.73 12.20
C ASN A 305 14.25 -7.37 12.27
N ARG A 306 15.45 -7.30 12.88
CA ARG A 306 16.28 -6.09 13.03
C ARG A 306 15.46 -4.88 13.47
N ILE A 307 14.69 -5.05 14.54
CA ILE A 307 13.84 -3.98 15.07
C ILE A 307 14.74 -2.92 15.73
N ARG A 308 14.64 -1.63 15.38
CA ARG A 308 15.36 -0.60 16.16
C ARG A 308 14.60 -0.24 17.43
N HIS A 309 13.32 0.11 17.27
CA HIS A 309 12.46 0.51 18.39
C HIS A 309 11.20 -0.35 18.46
N PHE A 310 10.90 -0.89 19.64
CA PHE A 310 9.64 -1.57 19.92
C PHE A 310 8.81 -0.77 20.92
N ARG A 311 7.54 -0.47 20.60
CA ARG A 311 6.61 0.20 21.52
C ARG A 311 5.35 -0.63 21.66
N PHE A 312 5.05 -1.03 22.87
CA PHE A 312 3.81 -1.70 23.25
C PHE A 312 3.17 -0.86 24.34
N ASN A 313 2.47 0.22 23.96
CA ASN A 313 2.04 1.25 24.91
C ASN A 313 0.54 1.49 24.86
N GLY A 314 -0.07 1.77 26.01
CA GLY A 314 -1.50 2.12 26.07
C GLY A 314 -2.46 0.97 25.73
N ASN A 315 -1.98 -0.27 25.55
CA ASN A 315 -2.83 -1.38 25.15
C ASN A 315 -3.63 -1.92 26.34
N HIS A 316 -4.82 -2.44 26.06
CA HIS A 316 -5.69 -3.11 27.02
C HIS A 316 -5.66 -4.60 26.69
N VAL A 317 -4.87 -5.36 27.44
CA VAL A 317 -4.72 -6.80 27.25
C VAL A 317 -5.67 -7.50 28.21
N LEU A 318 -6.59 -8.32 27.69
CA LEU A 318 -7.67 -8.90 28.50
C LEU A 318 -7.30 -10.26 29.12
N ASP A 319 -6.28 -10.94 28.60
CA ASP A 319 -5.71 -12.17 29.15
C ASP A 319 -4.26 -11.99 29.59
N SER A 320 -3.91 -12.53 30.76
CA SER A 320 -2.57 -12.41 31.33
C SER A 320 -1.53 -13.11 30.44
N PRO A 321 -0.45 -12.42 30.03
CA PRO A 321 0.61 -13.04 29.23
C PRO A 321 1.22 -14.26 29.92
N ARG A 322 1.62 -15.26 29.13
CA ARG A 322 2.31 -16.46 29.64
C ARG A 322 3.82 -16.32 29.45
N ARG A 323 4.60 -17.17 30.12
CA ARG A 323 6.06 -17.21 29.89
C ARG A 323 6.34 -17.46 28.40
N GLY A 324 7.28 -16.69 27.86
CA GLY A 324 7.65 -16.75 26.44
C GLY A 324 6.76 -15.94 25.50
N THR A 325 5.62 -15.39 25.96
CA THR A 325 4.74 -14.57 25.09
C THR A 325 5.48 -13.42 24.41
N PHE A 326 6.43 -12.77 25.09
CA PHE A 326 7.23 -11.67 24.54
C PHE A 326 8.70 -12.09 24.32
N SER A 327 8.92 -13.31 23.82
CA SER A 327 10.27 -13.84 23.58
C SER A 327 11.04 -13.04 22.53
N GLY A 328 12.33 -12.82 22.77
CA GLY A 328 13.26 -12.24 21.79
C GLY A 328 13.29 -10.71 21.73
N LEU A 329 12.32 -10.01 22.33
CA LEU A 329 12.25 -8.54 22.36
C LEU A 329 13.55 -7.88 22.82
N ALA A 330 14.09 -8.30 23.96
CA ALA A 330 15.32 -7.75 24.53
C ALA A 330 16.55 -7.91 23.61
N SER A 331 16.51 -8.89 22.69
CA SER A 331 17.59 -9.18 21.75
C SER A 331 17.35 -8.59 20.36
N ALA A 332 16.09 -8.28 20.03
CA ALA A 332 15.68 -7.87 18.70
C ALA A 332 15.52 -6.35 18.56
N ALA A 333 15.24 -5.62 19.65
CA ALA A 333 15.10 -4.17 19.67
C ALA A 333 16.43 -3.47 20.03
N SER A 334 17.18 -2.99 19.04
CA SER A 334 18.55 -2.48 19.23
C SER A 334 18.66 -1.17 20.00
N ASP A 335 17.70 -0.27 19.80
CA ASP A 335 17.75 1.12 20.31
C ASP A 335 16.82 1.30 21.53
N GLY A 336 16.00 0.28 21.83
CA GLY A 336 15.18 0.21 23.04
C GLY A 336 13.78 -0.33 22.81
N PHE A 337 13.17 -0.79 23.89
CA PHE A 337 11.77 -1.20 23.93
C PHE A 337 11.01 -0.45 25.03
N THR A 338 9.72 -0.20 24.83
CA THR A 338 8.84 0.41 25.84
C THR A 338 7.57 -0.41 25.99
N VAL A 339 7.21 -0.68 27.24
CA VAL A 339 5.96 -1.36 27.62
C VAL A 339 5.34 -0.56 28.75
N VAL A 340 4.68 0.55 28.40
CA VAL A 340 4.15 1.52 29.37
C VAL A 340 2.71 1.92 29.09
N GLY A 341 1.97 2.27 30.13
CA GLY A 341 0.57 2.67 30.04
C GLY A 341 -0.38 1.54 29.64
N ASN A 342 0.08 0.29 29.65
CA ASN A 342 -0.80 -0.83 29.33
C ASN A 342 -1.60 -1.24 30.54
N HIS A 343 -2.72 -1.89 30.27
CA HIS A 343 -3.59 -2.48 31.27
C HIS A 343 -3.60 -4.00 31.10
N PHE A 344 -3.44 -4.73 32.20
CA PHE A 344 -3.39 -6.19 32.26
C PHE A 344 -4.27 -6.74 33.39
N PRO A 345 -4.71 -8.01 33.34
CA PRO A 345 -5.25 -8.68 34.51
C PRO A 345 -4.14 -8.83 35.57
N CYS A 346 -4.36 -8.31 36.77
CA CYS A 346 -3.42 -8.40 37.89
C CYS A 346 -3.66 -9.66 38.72
N ASP A 347 -3.55 -10.80 38.06
CA ASP A 347 -3.74 -12.12 38.63
C ASP A 347 -2.40 -12.87 38.82
N CYS A 348 -2.46 -14.10 39.33
CA CYS A 348 -1.27 -14.93 39.50
C CYS A 348 -0.53 -15.22 38.18
N HIS A 349 -1.20 -15.19 37.03
CA HIS A 349 -0.56 -15.46 35.74
C HIS A 349 0.38 -14.32 35.35
N LEU A 350 -0.05 -13.06 35.53
CA LEU A 350 0.80 -11.90 35.28
C LEU A 350 2.08 -11.95 36.13
N PHE A 351 1.97 -12.25 37.43
CA PHE A 351 3.15 -12.28 38.30
C PHE A 351 4.12 -13.42 37.98
N ARG A 352 3.62 -14.60 37.58
CA ARG A 352 4.46 -15.71 37.09
C ARG A 352 5.15 -15.38 35.77
N PHE A 353 4.50 -14.58 34.93
CA PHE A 353 5.11 -14.04 33.72
C PHE A 353 6.26 -13.08 34.07
N LEU A 354 6.03 -12.15 35.00
CA LEU A 354 7.05 -11.17 35.43
C LEU A 354 8.24 -11.81 36.17
N ASP A 355 8.02 -12.91 36.89
CA ASP A 355 9.08 -13.73 37.51
C ASP A 355 10.01 -14.38 36.47
N GLY A 356 9.53 -14.58 35.25
CA GLY A 356 10.35 -15.05 34.13
C GLY A 356 11.28 -13.99 33.53
N HIS A 357 11.36 -12.79 34.11
CA HIS A 357 12.11 -11.64 33.61
C HIS A 357 11.96 -11.43 32.08
N PRO A 358 10.72 -11.30 31.57
CA PRO A 358 10.43 -11.28 30.13
C PRO A 358 11.07 -10.08 29.42
N PHE A 359 11.47 -9.07 30.18
CA PHE A 359 12.08 -7.83 29.74
C PHE A 359 13.47 -7.60 30.38
N GLY A 360 14.06 -8.64 30.98
CA GLY A 360 15.30 -8.54 31.78
C GLY A 360 15.08 -8.08 33.22
N ASN A 361 16.12 -8.21 34.07
CA ASN A 361 16.01 -8.07 35.53
C ASN A 361 15.63 -6.65 35.99
N ALA A 362 16.21 -5.60 35.38
CA ALA A 362 15.93 -4.21 35.74
C ALA A 362 14.53 -3.72 35.31
N SER A 363 13.83 -4.49 34.47
CA SER A 363 12.58 -4.06 33.86
C SER A 363 11.34 -4.40 34.69
N ARG A 364 11.44 -5.19 35.77
CA ARG A 364 10.25 -5.58 36.55
C ARG A 364 9.64 -4.38 37.26
N ASP A 365 10.42 -3.61 38.01
CA ASP A 365 9.93 -2.44 38.76
C ASP A 365 9.43 -1.34 37.83
N LEU A 366 10.13 -1.16 36.70
CA LEU A 366 9.69 -0.24 35.65
C LEU A 366 8.34 -0.69 35.06
N PHE A 367 8.18 -2.00 34.80
CA PHE A 367 6.93 -2.55 34.31
C PHE A 367 5.80 -2.35 35.32
N THR A 368 6.00 -2.73 36.58
CA THR A 368 4.94 -2.67 37.59
C THR A 368 4.54 -1.23 37.94
N GLY A 369 5.50 -0.29 37.91
CA GLY A 369 5.23 1.12 38.16
C GLY A 369 4.67 1.93 36.97
N LYS A 370 4.73 1.38 35.74
CA LYS A 370 4.28 2.08 34.52
C LYS A 370 3.15 1.38 33.79
N ASN A 371 2.61 0.29 34.33
CA ASN A 371 1.44 -0.40 33.79
C ASN A 371 0.39 -0.57 34.89
N TYR A 372 -0.84 -0.82 34.47
CA TYR A 372 -2.02 -0.75 35.31
C TYR A 372 -2.80 -2.06 35.29
N CYS A 373 -3.65 -2.25 36.29
CA CYS A 373 -4.54 -3.40 36.39
C CYS A 373 -5.88 -3.11 35.69
N ILE A 374 -6.43 -4.09 34.97
CA ILE A 374 -7.81 -4.11 34.44
C ILE A 374 -8.73 -4.93 35.36
N SER A 375 -8.17 -5.95 36.00
CA SER A 375 -8.88 -6.86 36.88
C SER A 375 -7.92 -7.34 37.99
N PRO A 376 -8.44 -7.84 39.13
CA PRO A 376 -9.86 -7.82 39.52
C PRO A 376 -10.36 -6.37 39.71
N LEU A 377 -11.68 -6.20 39.84
CA LEU A 377 -12.34 -4.88 39.77
C LEU A 377 -11.79 -3.90 40.82
N GLU A 378 -11.38 -4.41 41.98
CA GLU A 378 -10.84 -3.62 43.10
C GLU A 378 -9.51 -2.94 42.77
N LEU A 379 -8.75 -3.51 41.82
CA LEU A 379 -7.48 -2.99 41.36
C LEU A 379 -7.60 -2.22 40.04
N ASN A 380 -8.79 -2.14 39.44
CA ASN A 380 -8.95 -1.51 38.13
C ASN A 380 -8.40 -0.07 38.09
N GLY A 381 -7.52 0.20 37.13
CA GLY A 381 -6.81 1.48 36.95
C GLY A 381 -5.67 1.73 37.93
N GLN A 382 -5.45 0.88 38.94
CA GLN A 382 -4.32 0.99 39.85
C GLN A 382 -3.02 0.52 39.18
N PRO A 383 -1.87 1.11 39.53
CA PRO A 383 -0.57 0.60 39.08
C PRO A 383 -0.37 -0.84 39.56
N VAL A 384 0.24 -1.69 38.73
CA VAL A 384 0.56 -3.09 39.09
C VAL A 384 1.45 -3.17 40.34
N ALA A 385 2.27 -2.16 40.59
CA ALA A 385 3.12 -2.04 41.78
C ALA A 385 2.35 -1.98 43.12
N VAL A 386 1.05 -1.64 43.11
CA VAL A 386 0.22 -1.59 44.32
C VAL A 386 -0.17 -2.99 44.82
N VAL A 387 -0.06 -4.01 43.97
CA VAL A 387 -0.45 -5.37 44.34
C VAL A 387 0.48 -5.92 45.42
N ASP A 388 -0.13 -6.37 46.53
CA ASP A 388 0.55 -6.83 47.73
C ASP A 388 1.55 -7.96 47.40
N PRO A 389 2.85 -7.78 47.73
CA PRO A 389 3.87 -8.83 47.61
C PRO A 389 3.47 -10.16 48.25
N ALA A 390 2.72 -10.17 49.36
CA ALA A 390 2.28 -11.40 50.01
C ALA A 390 1.28 -12.21 49.16
N VAL A 391 0.42 -11.52 48.39
CA VAL A 391 -0.49 -12.15 47.43
C VAL A 391 0.30 -12.72 46.25
N VAL A 392 1.33 -12.00 45.80
CA VAL A 392 2.27 -12.44 44.76
C VAL A 392 3.05 -13.69 45.21
N ASP A 393 3.55 -13.71 46.44
CA ASP A 393 4.30 -14.84 47.00
C ASP A 393 3.43 -16.10 47.10
N LYS A 394 2.16 -15.96 47.51
CA LYS A 394 1.19 -17.05 47.53
C LYS A 394 0.90 -17.61 46.12
N CYS A 395 0.89 -16.74 45.10
CA CYS A 395 0.75 -17.14 43.70
C CYS A 395 1.96 -17.94 43.19
N LEU A 396 3.16 -17.68 43.71
CA LEU A 396 4.41 -18.36 43.32
C LEU A 396 4.59 -19.70 44.06
N GLN A 397 4.20 -19.78 45.34
CA GLN A 397 4.33 -20.98 46.18
C GLN A 397 3.43 -22.15 45.73
N THR A 398 2.25 -21.87 45.19
CA THR A 398 1.31 -22.91 44.69
C THR A 398 1.83 -23.71 43.49
N SER A 399 2.98 -23.35 42.91
CA SER A 399 3.61 -24.06 41.79
C SER A 399 4.67 -25.10 42.19
N VAL A 400 5.06 -25.17 43.47
CA VAL A 400 6.15 -26.05 43.95
C VAL A 400 5.63 -27.36 44.57
N ALA A 401 4.33 -27.51 44.76
CA ALA A 401 3.74 -28.76 45.25
C ALA A 401 3.63 -29.82 44.13
N ALA A 402 4.78 -30.35 43.69
CA ALA A 402 4.82 -31.68 43.12
C ALA A 402 4.43 -32.68 44.22
N PRO A 403 3.56 -33.68 43.95
CA PRO A 403 3.25 -34.69 44.95
C PRO A 403 4.54 -35.41 45.37
N PRO A 404 4.70 -35.77 46.66
CA PRO A 404 5.89 -36.46 47.11
C PRO A 404 6.03 -37.77 46.33
N ARG A 405 7.16 -37.93 45.64
CA ARG A 405 7.55 -39.22 45.05
C ARG A 405 7.65 -40.22 46.20
N THR A 406 6.66 -41.10 46.30
CA THR A 406 6.77 -42.34 47.07
C THR A 406 7.90 -43.15 46.44
N GLN A 407 8.99 -43.31 47.18
CA GLN A 407 10.03 -44.28 46.84
C GLN A 407 9.45 -45.68 47.03
N ALA A 408 8.94 -46.27 45.95
CA ALA A 408 8.79 -47.71 45.85
C ALA A 408 10.04 -48.24 45.13
N GLY A 409 10.94 -48.85 45.90
CA GLY A 409 12.07 -49.58 45.36
C GLY A 409 11.59 -50.78 44.54
N VAL A 410 12.06 -50.87 43.30
CA VAL A 410 12.01 -52.11 42.52
C VAL A 410 13.40 -52.35 41.96
N THR A 411 14.06 -53.33 42.56
CA THR A 411 15.27 -53.97 42.07
C THR A 411 14.97 -54.89 40.89
N THR A 412 15.89 -54.91 39.91
CA THR A 412 16.20 -56.01 38.95
C THR A 412 15.10 -56.37 37.94
N THR A 413 15.33 -56.65 36.65
CA THR A 413 16.46 -57.21 35.88
C THR A 413 16.30 -56.78 34.42
N ALA A 414 17.42 -56.52 33.74
CA ALA A 414 17.46 -56.35 32.28
C ALA A 414 17.25 -57.70 31.57
N VAL A 415 16.37 -57.72 30.56
CA VAL A 415 16.31 -58.80 29.56
C VAL A 415 16.35 -58.14 28.18
N LEU A 416 17.43 -58.40 27.45
CA LEU A 416 17.56 -58.13 26.03
C LEU A 416 16.52 -58.96 25.27
N VAL A 417 15.75 -58.33 24.37
CA VAL A 417 15.09 -59.05 23.28
C VAL A 417 15.47 -58.37 21.97
N ALA A 418 16.06 -59.18 21.08
CA ALA A 418 16.61 -58.82 19.80
C ALA A 418 15.53 -58.39 18.80
N ALA A 419 15.87 -57.38 17.98
CA ALA A 419 15.13 -57.00 16.80
C ALA A 419 15.40 -58.02 15.68
N VAL A 420 14.35 -58.72 15.23
CA VAL A 420 14.35 -59.46 13.97
C VAL A 420 13.70 -58.59 12.90
N VAL A 421 14.53 -58.18 11.94
CA VAL A 421 14.11 -57.58 10.68
C VAL A 421 13.67 -58.71 9.75
N LEU A 422 12.42 -58.70 9.31
CA LEU A 422 11.99 -59.43 8.12
C LEU A 422 11.28 -58.48 7.17
N THR A 423 11.97 -58.20 6.08
CA THR A 423 11.46 -57.63 4.86
C THR A 423 10.48 -58.61 4.21
N SER A 424 9.33 -58.13 3.74
CA SER A 424 8.64 -58.79 2.63
C SER A 424 8.07 -57.76 1.68
N THR A 425 8.50 -57.92 0.44
CA THR A 425 8.07 -57.29 -0.81
C THR A 425 6.66 -57.75 -1.20
N GLY A 426 5.87 -56.89 -1.83
CA GLY A 426 4.59 -57.30 -2.42
C GLY A 426 3.72 -56.16 -2.93
N SER A 427 4.08 -55.66 -4.10
CA SER A 427 3.32 -54.83 -5.05
C SER A 427 1.85 -55.22 -5.24
N PHE A 428 0.94 -54.24 -5.37
CA PHE A 428 -0.15 -54.26 -6.36
C PHE A 428 -0.59 -52.82 -6.73
N LEU A 429 -0.39 -52.50 -8.00
CA LEU A 429 -1.01 -51.40 -8.76
C LEU A 429 -2.40 -51.86 -9.25
N HIS A 430 -3.44 -51.04 -9.11
CA HIS A 430 -4.17 -50.43 -10.24
C HIS A 430 -5.39 -49.62 -9.78
N ASP A 431 -5.45 -48.38 -10.26
CA ASP A 431 -6.58 -47.61 -10.82
C ASP A 431 -8.00 -47.74 -10.26
N LEU A 432 -8.59 -46.58 -9.94
CA LEU A 432 -9.68 -46.01 -10.75
C LEU A 432 -9.92 -44.54 -10.41
N ALA A 433 -10.03 -43.76 -11.47
CA ALA A 433 -10.41 -42.35 -11.49
C ALA A 433 -11.93 -42.16 -11.31
N MET A 434 -12.31 -41.11 -10.58
CA MET A 434 -13.33 -40.12 -10.95
C MET A 434 -12.97 -38.78 -10.32
#